data_AF-A0A3B9AJB8-F1
#
_entry.id   AF-A0A3B9AJB8-F1
#
_cell.length_a   1.000
_cell.length_b   1.000
_cell.length_c   1.000
_cell.angle_alpha   90.00
_cell.angle_beta   90.00
_cell.angle_gamma   90.00
#
_symmetry.space_group_name_H-M   'P 1'
#
loop_
_entity.id
_entity.type
_entity.pdbx_description
1 polymer ?
#
loop_
_entity_poly.entity_id
_entity_poly.type
_entity_poly.pdbx_seq_one_letter_code
_entity_poly.pdbx_strand_id
1 'polypeptide(L)'
;GFRHYYNLVKRQNNGKSIRGNSGNFLTAILFFYGGELASSGVDTPDVTILPALAWGLQRTYNKNFNLSLMLGMGYYSARSGDRTWQGETPVAQVKIGYVFLKR
;
A
#
# COMPACT_ATOMS: atom_id res chain seq x y z
N GLY A 1 -0.73 -7.65 -1.54
CA GLY A 1 -0.78 -6.87 -2.80
C GLY A 1 0.42 -7.23 -3.65
N PHE A 2 0.21 -7.46 -4.95
CA PHE A 2 1.26 -7.77 -5.91
C PHE A 2 1.84 -6.47 -6.49
N ARG A 3 3.17 -6.31 -6.48
CA ARG A 3 3.86 -5.12 -7.02
C ARG A 3 4.57 -5.46 -8.33
N HIS A 4 4.20 -4.78 -9.40
CA HIS A 4 4.88 -4.88 -10.69
C HIS A 4 5.80 -3.69 -10.93
N TYR A 5 7.12 -3.90 -10.91
CA TYR A 5 8.11 -2.85 -11.12
C TYR A 5 8.43 -2.69 -12.60
N TYR A 6 7.96 -1.60 -13.20
CA TYR A 6 8.02 -1.39 -14.65
C TYR A 6 9.29 -0.64 -15.11
N ASN A 7 10.09 -0.07 -14.20
CA ASN A 7 11.20 0.82 -14.57
C ASN A 7 12.59 0.40 -14.05
N LEU A 8 12.75 -0.82 -13.52
CA LEU A 8 14.06 -1.26 -13.00
C LEU A 8 15.13 -1.29 -14.11
N VAL A 9 14.81 -1.83 -15.28
CA VAL A 9 15.72 -1.86 -16.44
C VAL A 9 16.12 -0.45 -16.86
N LYS A 10 15.14 0.45 -17.03
CA LYS A 10 15.40 1.87 -17.36
C LYS A 10 16.29 2.55 -16.31
N ARG A 11 16.15 2.20 -15.03
CA ARG A 11 16.99 2.76 -13.96
C ARG A 11 18.41 2.22 -14.03
N GLN A 12 18.57 0.92 -14.20
CA GLN A 12 19.87 0.27 -14.35
C GLN A 12 20.65 0.86 -15.54
N ASN A 13 20.01 1.02 -16.70
CA ASN A 13 20.63 1.62 -17.89
C ASN A 13 21.07 3.08 -17.67
N ASN A 14 20.40 3.80 -16.76
CA ASN A 14 20.75 5.17 -16.39
C ASN A 14 21.74 5.24 -15.20
N GLY A 15 22.38 4.14 -14.82
CA GLY A 15 23.31 4.09 -13.68
C GLY A 15 22.65 4.31 -12.31
N LYS A 16 21.31 4.24 -12.23
CA LYS A 16 20.56 4.44 -10.98
C LYS A 16 20.48 3.12 -10.21
N SER A 17 20.68 3.19 -8.89
CA SER A 17 20.55 2.03 -8.01
C SER A 17 19.15 1.37 -8.13
N ILE A 18 19.15 0.06 -8.35
CA ILE A 18 17.97 -0.82 -8.28
C ILE A 18 17.97 -1.69 -7.01
N ARG A 19 18.93 -1.48 -6.10
CA ARG A 19 19.06 -2.23 -4.84
C ARG A 19 17.76 -2.18 -4.05
N GLY A 20 17.38 -3.30 -3.44
CA GLY A 20 16.17 -3.40 -2.63
C GLY A 20 14.90 -3.03 -3.42
N ASN A 21 14.84 -3.37 -4.70
CA ASN A 21 13.77 -3.00 -5.62
C ASN A 21 13.55 -1.48 -5.68
N SER A 22 14.65 -0.73 -5.71
CA SER A 22 14.62 0.72 -5.87
C SER A 22 14.07 1.07 -7.26
N GLY A 23 12.75 1.23 -7.36
CA GLY A 23 12.03 1.42 -8.60
C GLY A 23 10.65 2.03 -8.39
N ASN A 24 9.89 2.15 -9.47
CA ASN A 24 8.49 2.54 -9.45
C ASN A 24 7.67 1.30 -9.79
N PHE A 25 6.50 1.19 -9.20
CA PHE A 25 5.64 0.02 -9.36
C PHE A 25 4.18 0.39 -9.51
N LEU A 26 3.42 -0.50 -10.14
CA LEU A 26 1.97 -0.55 -10.06
C LEU A 26 1.57 -1.70 -9.14
N THR A 27 0.50 -1.55 -8.38
CA THR A 27 0.01 -2.59 -7.47
C THR A 27 -1.50 -2.63 -7.41
N ALA A 28 -2.04 -3.82 -7.26
CA ALA A 28 -3.40 -4.06 -6.80
C ALA A 28 -3.34 -4.49 -5.32
N ILE A 29 -4.22 -3.92 -4.51
CA ILE A 29 -4.30 -4.18 -3.06
C ILE A 29 -5.75 -4.43 -2.71
N LEU A 30 -5.98 -5.36 -1.81
CA LEU A 30 -7.28 -5.62 -1.22
C LEU A 30 -7.12 -5.42 0.29
N PHE A 31 -7.83 -4.45 0.83
CA PHE A 31 -7.92 -4.22 2.26
C PHE A 31 -9.20 -4.88 2.80
N PHE A 32 -9.06 -5.53 3.95
CA PHE A 32 -10.16 -6.10 4.70
C PHE A 32 -10.10 -5.54 6.12
N TYR A 33 -11.19 -4.92 6.55
CA TYR A 33 -11.36 -4.44 7.92
C TYR A 33 -12.55 -5.19 8.53
N GLY A 34 -12.33 -5.88 9.64
CA GLY A 34 -13.42 -6.39 10.47
C GLY A 34 -13.90 -5.31 11.44
N GLY A 35 -15.11 -5.49 11.95
CA GLY A 35 -15.69 -4.64 12.98
C GLY A 35 -14.91 -4.65 14.29
N GLU A 36 -15.34 -3.82 15.22
CA GLU A 36 -14.71 -3.70 16.53
C GLU A 36 -14.77 -5.00 17.34
N LEU A 37 -13.69 -5.32 18.04
CA LEU A 37 -13.62 -6.47 18.94
C LEU A 37 -14.37 -6.23 20.27
N ALA A 38 -14.65 -4.98 20.62
CA ALA A 38 -15.43 -4.58 21.78
C ALA A 38 -16.24 -3.33 21.44
N SER A 39 -17.53 -3.31 21.82
CA SER A 39 -18.46 -2.23 21.48
C SER A 39 -17.99 -0.88 22.04
N SER A 40 -17.62 0.05 21.15
CA SER A 40 -17.26 1.43 21.53
C SER A 40 -18.45 2.39 21.62
N GLY A 41 -19.66 1.91 21.32
CA GLY A 41 -20.85 2.76 21.19
C GLY A 41 -20.88 3.60 19.91
N VAL A 42 -19.93 3.38 19.00
CA VAL A 42 -19.91 3.96 17.64
C VAL A 42 -20.38 2.90 16.66
N ASP A 43 -21.29 3.26 15.74
CA ASP A 43 -21.70 2.40 14.62
C ASP A 43 -20.50 2.21 13.68
N THR A 44 -19.71 1.17 13.92
CA THR A 44 -18.65 0.73 13.01
C THR A 44 -19.17 -0.34 12.07
N PRO A 45 -18.78 -0.33 10.78
CA PRO A 45 -19.12 -1.42 9.88
C PRO A 45 -18.58 -2.76 10.40
N ASP A 46 -19.43 -3.80 10.36
CA ASP A 46 -19.06 -5.18 10.69
C ASP A 46 -17.94 -5.69 9.79
N VAL A 47 -18.00 -5.30 8.51
CA VAL A 47 -17.02 -5.68 7.49
C VAL A 47 -16.87 -4.54 6.50
N THR A 48 -15.62 -4.20 6.16
CA THR A 48 -15.28 -3.36 5.01
C THR A 48 -14.31 -4.07 4.09
N ILE A 49 -14.63 -4.09 2.80
CA ILE A 49 -13.77 -4.58 1.72
C ILE A 49 -13.39 -3.39 0.84
N LEU A 50 -12.10 -3.25 0.53
CA LEU A 50 -11.58 -2.16 -0.31
C LEU A 50 -10.53 -2.69 -1.29
N PRO A 51 -10.92 -3.08 -2.52
CA PRO A 51 -10.00 -3.20 -3.65
C PRO A 51 -9.47 -1.81 -4.06
N ALA A 52 -8.17 -1.73 -4.33
CA ALA A 52 -7.51 -0.51 -4.75
C ALA A 52 -6.42 -0.78 -5.79
N LEU A 53 -6.28 0.13 -6.74
CA LEU A 53 -5.15 0.22 -7.65
C LEU A 53 -4.28 1.40 -7.24
N ALA A 54 -2.97 1.19 -7.20
CA ALA A 54 -2.04 2.22 -6.79
C ALA A 54 -0.77 2.23 -7.61
N TRP A 55 -0.23 3.42 -7.78
CA TRP A 55 1.13 3.64 -8.21
C TRP A 55 2.02 3.86 -6.99
N GLY A 56 3.26 3.39 -7.06
CA GLY A 56 4.19 3.55 -5.96
C GLY A 56 5.63 3.69 -6.36
N LEU A 57 6.39 4.12 -5.36
CA LEU A 57 7.81 4.39 -5.39
C LEU A 57 8.49 3.61 -4.27
N GLN A 58 9.62 2.98 -4.56
CA GLN A 58 10.49 2.38 -3.55
C GLN A 58 11.93 2.83 -3.76
N ARG A 59 12.62 3.21 -2.69
CA ARG A 59 14.00 3.67 -2.71
C ARG A 59 14.75 3.10 -1.51
N THR A 60 15.95 2.60 -1.78
CA THR A 60 16.92 2.17 -0.76
C THR A 60 18.10 3.13 -0.79
N TYR A 61 18.26 3.93 0.25
CA TYR A 61 19.36 4.88 0.44
C TYR A 61 20.45 4.27 1.32
N ASN A 62 21.72 4.55 0.98
CA ASN A 62 22.90 4.13 1.75
C ASN A 62 22.88 2.67 2.22
N LYS A 63 22.28 1.78 1.44
CA LYS A 63 22.18 0.33 1.68
C LYS A 63 21.32 -0.12 2.88
N ASN A 64 21.01 0.77 3.83
CA ASN A 64 20.38 0.45 5.10
C ASN A 64 18.99 1.09 5.27
N PHE A 65 18.75 2.25 4.67
CA PHE A 65 17.47 2.95 4.80
C PHE A 65 16.57 2.67 3.59
N ASN A 66 15.30 2.34 3.84
CA ASN A 66 14.30 2.03 2.83
C ASN A 66 13.09 2.96 3.01
N LEU A 67 12.68 3.58 1.92
CA LEU A 67 11.48 4.39 1.81
C LEU A 67 10.58 3.81 0.72
N SER A 68 9.30 3.65 1.02
CA SER A 68 8.29 3.36 0.01
C SER A 68 7.09 4.29 0.18
N LEU A 69 6.68 4.87 -0.94
CA LEU A 69 5.49 5.71 -1.07
C LEU A 69 4.53 5.01 -2.02
N MET A 70 3.24 5.13 -1.75
CA MET A 70 2.19 4.58 -2.59
C MET A 70 0.99 5.50 -2.54
N LEU A 71 0.39 5.73 -3.70
CA LEU A 71 -0.81 6.54 -3.86
C LEU A 71 -1.71 5.89 -4.92
N GLY A 72 -3.00 5.83 -4.64
CA GLY A 72 -3.97 5.17 -5.49
C GLY A 72 -5.40 5.54 -5.16
N MET A 73 -6.32 4.81 -5.78
CA MET A 73 -7.75 4.91 -5.52
C MET A 73 -8.32 3.51 -5.38
N GLY A 74 -9.34 3.39 -4.56
CA GLY A 74 -10.12 2.18 -4.41
C GLY A 74 -11.60 2.47 -4.29
N TYR A 75 -12.38 1.40 -4.28
CA TYR A 75 -13.82 1.45 -4.09
C TYR A 75 -14.15 0.58 -2.87
N TYR A 76 -14.70 1.17 -1.81
CA TYR A 76 -15.02 0.42 -0.61
C TYR A 76 -16.47 -0.08 -0.66
N SER A 77 -16.70 -1.21 0.01
CA SER A 77 -18.02 -1.69 0.40
C SER A 77 -17.97 -2.04 1.88
N ALA A 78 -18.77 -1.32 2.67
CA ALA A 78 -18.86 -1.46 4.11
C ALA A 78 -20.28 -1.91 4.49
N ARG A 79 -20.40 -2.94 5.33
CA ARG A 79 -21.69 -3.47 5.79
C ARG A 79 -21.81 -3.33 7.30
N SER A 80 -22.99 -2.91 7.78
CA SER A 80 -23.38 -2.96 9.20
C SER A 80 -24.83 -3.43 9.29
N GLY A 81 -25.06 -4.63 9.84
CA GLY A 81 -26.37 -5.28 9.83
C GLY A 81 -26.92 -5.42 8.40
N ASP A 82 -28.06 -4.77 8.14
CA ASP A 82 -28.73 -4.74 6.83
C ASP A 82 -28.31 -3.54 5.95
N ARG A 83 -27.51 -2.62 6.47
CA ARG A 83 -27.06 -1.43 5.75
C ARG A 83 -25.75 -1.70 5.02
N THR A 84 -25.64 -1.17 3.80
CA THR A 84 -24.41 -1.22 3.00
C THR A 84 -24.07 0.17 2.49
N TRP A 85 -22.84 0.62 2.74
CA TRP A 85 -22.27 1.86 2.21
C TRP A 85 -21.17 1.54 1.22
N GLN A 86 -21.13 2.28 0.12
CA GLN A 86 -20.14 2.08 -0.94
C GLN A 86 -19.67 3.44 -1.46
N GLY A 87 -18.44 3.49 -1.97
CA GLY A 87 -17.92 4.70 -2.59
C GLY A 87 -16.45 4.62 -2.95
N GLU A 88 -15.99 5.63 -3.68
CA GLU A 88 -14.58 5.81 -4.03
C GLU A 88 -13.81 6.40 -2.85
N THR A 89 -12.55 5.97 -2.68
CA THR A 89 -11.66 6.52 -1.66
C THR A 89 -10.21 6.57 -2.14
N PRO A 90 -9.47 7.66 -1.89
CA PRO A 90 -8.03 7.67 -2.12
C PRO A 90 -7.32 6.76 -1.13
N VAL A 91 -6.25 6.11 -1.58
CA VAL A 91 -5.39 5.27 -0.73
C VAL A 91 -3.97 5.78 -0.79
N ALA A 92 -3.39 6.06 0.37
CA ALA A 92 -1.99 6.45 0.50
C ALA A 92 -1.27 5.56 1.52
N GLN A 93 0.01 5.28 1.30
CA GLN A 93 0.85 4.57 2.25
C GLN A 93 2.28 5.09 2.21
N VAL A 94 2.85 5.31 3.39
CA VAL A 94 4.27 5.56 3.61
C VAL A 94 4.84 4.41 4.41
N LYS A 95 5.96 3.84 3.95
CA LYS A 95 6.74 2.83 4.68
C LYS A 95 8.17 3.30 4.80
N ILE A 96 8.67 3.27 6.02
CA ILE A 96 10.06 3.57 6.36
C ILE A 96 10.64 2.32 7.02
N GLY A 97 11.87 1.96 6.67
CA GLY A 97 12.57 0.84 7.28
C GLY A 97 14.07 1.10 7.34
N TYR A 98 14.71 0.61 8.40
CA TYR A 98 16.16 0.69 8.57
C TYR A 98 16.72 -0.69 8.88
N VAL A 99 17.80 -1.08 8.20
CA VAL A 99 18.51 -2.34 8.40
C VAL A 99 19.76 -2.07 9.22
N PHE A 100 19.80 -2.56 10.46
CA PHE A 100 20.92 -2.31 11.38
C PHE A 100 22.15 -3.22 11.14
N LEU A 101 21.92 -4.42 10.61
CA LEU A 101 22.99 -5.40 10.38
C LEU A 101 23.57 -5.27 8.97
N LYS A 102 24.91 -5.20 8.88
CA LYS A 102 25.60 -5.36 7.60
C LYS A 102 25.48 -6.81 7.15
N ARG A 103 24.98 -7.01 5.92
CA ARG A 103 25.23 -8.22 5.14
C ARG A 103 26.56 -8.08 4.42
#